data_AF-A0A2R4BQZ8-F1
#
_entry.id   AF-A0A2R4BQZ8-F1
#
_cell.length_a   1.000
_cell.length_b   1.000
_cell.length_c   1.000
_cell.angle_alpha   90.00
_cell.angle_beta   90.00
_cell.angle_gamma   90.00
#
_symmetry.space_group_name_H-M   'P 1'
#
loop_
_entity.id
_entity.type
_entity.pdbx_description
1 polymer ?
#
loop_
_entity_poly.entity_id
_entity_poly.type
_entity_poly.pdbx_seq_one_letter_code
_entity_poly.pdbx_strand_id
1 'polypeptide(L)' 'MEFNEMGISTEELAGQLRLKPQSLRAALCRDGHYFGLRPRKMPNGRLLWPTDAVERLTSPRPVEVAQ' A
#
# COMPACT_ATOMS: atom_id res chain seq x y z
N MET A 1 5.02 -16.51 7.81
CA MET A 1 4.68 -15.77 6.58
C MET A 1 5.39 -14.43 6.66
N GLU A 2 6.68 -14.44 6.30
CA GLU A 2 7.50 -13.24 6.22
C GLU A 2 7.23 -12.52 4.89
N PHE A 3 6.41 -11.47 4.95
CA PHE A 3 6.17 -10.57 3.81
C PHE A 3 7.30 -9.52 3.67
N ASN A 4 8.56 -9.93 3.69
CA ASN A 4 9.69 -8.99 3.69
C ASN A 4 10.83 -9.38 2.74
N GLU A 5 10.55 -9.49 1.45
CA GLU A 5 11.64 -9.63 0.48
C GLU A 5 11.91 -8.41 -0.42
N MET A 6 11.00 -7.44 -0.52
CA MET A 6 11.33 -6.10 -1.05
C MET A 6 10.18 -5.15 -0.71
N GLY A 7 10.37 -4.30 0.31
CA GLY A 7 9.39 -3.28 0.64
C GLY A 7 9.61 -2.02 -0.19
N ILE A 8 8.53 -1.39 -0.67
CA ILE A 8 8.57 -0.12 -1.41
C ILE A 8 8.25 1.06 -0.48
N SER A 9 8.82 2.23 -0.76
CA SER A 9 8.50 3.45 0.00
C SER A 9 7.13 4.00 -0.37
N THR A 10 6.52 4.80 0.50
CA THR A 10 5.25 5.50 0.19
C THR A 10 5.33 6.31 -1.12
N GLU A 11 6.49 6.87 -1.44
CA GLU A 11 6.70 7.65 -2.67
C GLU A 11 6.68 6.76 -3.91
N GLU A 12 7.36 5.62 -3.87
CA GLU A 12 7.35 4.62 -4.94
C GLU A 12 5.94 4.04 -5.15
N LEU A 13 5.26 3.68 -4.07
CA LEU A 13 3.86 3.22 -4.11
C LEU A 13 2.95 4.29 -4.72
N ALA A 14 3.10 5.54 -4.30
CA ALA A 14 2.32 6.65 -4.84
C ALA A 14 2.62 6.89 -6.33
N GLY A 15 3.88 6.81 -6.74
CA GLY A 15 4.29 6.93 -8.14
C GLY A 15 3.68 5.84 -9.03
N GLN A 16 3.72 4.59 -8.58
CA GLN A 16 3.12 3.46 -9.29
C GLN A 16 1.59 3.59 -9.42
N LEU A 17 0.92 4.05 -8.36
CA LEU A 17 -0.53 4.29 -8.36
C LEU A 17 -0.94 5.62 -9.02
N ARG A 18 0.02 6.45 -9.46
CA ARG A 18 -0.18 7.84 -9.90
C ARG A 18 -0.95 8.69 -8.89
N LEU A 19 -0.76 8.41 -7.60
CA LEU A 19 -1.35 9.12 -6.47
C LEU A 19 -0.37 10.10 -5.85
N LYS A 20 -0.87 11.02 -5.03
CA LYS A 20 -0.01 11.85 -4.18
C LYS A 20 0.38 11.05 -2.93
N PRO A 21 1.66 11.06 -2.51
CA PRO A 21 2.08 10.40 -1.27
C PRO A 21 1.39 11.00 -0.03
N GLN A 22 0.92 12.24 -0.13
CA GLN A 22 0.11 12.91 0.89
C GLN A 22 -1.27 12.25 1.09
N SER A 23 -1.90 11.77 0.01
CA SER A 23 -3.19 11.07 0.10
C SER A 23 -3.06 9.74 0.83
N LEU A 24 -1.97 9.00 0.56
CA LEU A 24 -1.65 7.77 1.30
C LEU A 24 -1.42 8.03 2.80
N ARG A 25 -0.66 9.08 3.14
CA ARG A 25 -0.46 9.48 4.55
C ARG A 25 -1.78 9.92 5.20
N ALA A 26 -2.63 10.66 4.50
CA ALA A 26 -3.92 11.10 5.00
C ALA A 26 -4.87 9.91 5.25
N ALA A 27 -4.93 8.96 4.32
CA ALA A 27 -5.73 7.75 4.47
C ALA A 27 -5.22 6.89 5.63
N LEU A 28 -3.91 6.70 5.77
CA LEU A 28 -3.33 6.03 6.93
C LEU A 28 -3.62 6.74 8.25
N CYS A 29 -3.65 8.07 8.28
CA CYS A 29 -3.97 8.81 9.49
C CYS A 29 -5.45 8.69 9.88
N ARG A 30 -6.35 8.63 8.88
CA ARG A 30 -7.80 8.52 9.09
C ARG A 30 -8.24 7.09 9.44
N ASP A 31 -7.74 6.10 8.70
CA ASP A 31 -8.18 4.71 8.80
C ASP A 31 -7.17 3.81 9.53
N GLY A 32 -5.91 4.22 9.67
CA GLY A 32 -4.84 3.36 10.23
C GLY A 32 -4.41 2.22 9.30
N HIS A 33 -5.07 2.06 8.16
CA HIS A 33 -4.79 1.07 7.13
C HIS A 33 -5.23 1.62 5.77
N TYR A 34 -4.67 1.08 4.69
CA TYR A 34 -5.09 1.46 3.34
C TYR A 34 -5.52 0.21 2.61
N PHE A 35 -6.85 0.00 2.46
CA PHE A 35 -7.42 -1.21 1.83
C PHE A 35 -6.86 -2.53 2.41
N GLY A 36 -6.65 -2.59 3.73
CA GLY A 36 -6.11 -3.76 4.42
C GLY A 36 -4.59 -3.89 4.38
N LEU A 37 -3.89 -2.97 3.71
CA LEU A 37 -2.43 -2.88 3.75
C LEU A 37 -1.99 -2.07 4.97
N ARG A 38 -1.01 -2.62 5.70
CA ARG A 38 -0.38 -1.96 6.84
C ARG A 38 1.10 -1.72 6.52
N PRO A 39 1.54 -0.46 6.43
CA PRO A 39 2.96 -0.18 6.28
C PRO A 39 3.72 -0.53 7.57
N ARG A 40 4.95 -0.99 7.43
CA ARG A 40 5.88 -1.15 8.55
C ARG A 40 6.59 0.18 8.79
N LYS A 41 6.46 0.69 10.02
CA LYS A 41 7.18 1.90 10.43
C LYS A 41 8.64 1.55 10.66
N MET A 42 9.53 2.14 9.86
CA MET A 42 10.97 1.97 10.04
C MET A 42 11.51 2.96 11.08
N PRO A 43 12.63 2.64 11.75
CA PRO A 43 13.27 3.54 12.71
C PRO A 43 13.77 4.85 12.06
N ASN A 44 13.93 4.88 10.74
CA ASN A 44 14.25 6.08 9.97
C ASN A 44 13.05 7.03 9.72
N GLY A 45 11.88 6.73 10.28
CA GLY A 45 10.66 7.54 10.12
C GLY A 45 9.90 7.32 8.80
N ARG A 46 10.41 6.47 7.90
CA ARG A 46 9.72 6.11 6.65
C ARG A 46 8.75 4.97 6.87
N LEU A 47 7.73 4.93 6.01
CA LEU A 47 6.75 3.85 5.96
C LEU A 47 7.16 2.90 4.82
N LEU A 48 7.40 1.65 5.18
CA LEU A 48 7.73 0.58 4.26
C LEU A 48 6.46 -0.19 3.92
N TRP A 49 6.09 -0.18 2.65
CA TRP A 49 4.94 -0.93 2.13
C TRP A 49 5.42 -2.24 1.52
N PRO A 50 4.64 -3.32 1.56
CA PRO A 50 4.97 -4.51 0.78
C PRO A 50 4.96 -4.19 -0.72
N THR A 51 5.84 -4.79 -1.53
CA THR A 51 5.82 -4.62 -3.00
C THR A 51 4.47 -5.04 -3.61
N ASP A 52 3.84 -6.07 -3.03
CA ASP A 52 2.49 -6.53 -3.35
C ASP A 52 1.38 -5.51 -3.02
N ALA A 53 1.71 -4.37 -2.40
CA ALA A 53 0.74 -3.32 -2.11
C ALA A 53 0.08 -2.78 -3.38
N VAL A 54 0.86 -2.53 -4.43
CA VAL A 54 0.32 -2.07 -5.71
C VAL A 54 -0.60 -3.14 -6.26
N GLU A 55 -0.11 -4.38 -6.36
CA GLU A 55 -0.86 -5.49 -6.92
C GLU A 55 -2.15 -5.78 -6.14
N ARG A 56 -2.18 -5.64 -4.82
CA ARG A 56 -3.42 -5.77 -4.02
C ARG A 56 -4.41 -4.62 -4.21
N LEU A 57 -3.92 -3.43 -4.51
CA LEU A 57 -4.75 -2.24 -4.73
C LEU A 57 -5.25 -2.14 -6.17
N THR A 58 -4.45 -2.60 -7.12
CA THR A 58 -4.76 -2.61 -8.55
C THR A 58 -5.38 -3.92 -9.00
N SER A 59 -5.16 -5.02 -8.26
CA SER A 59 -5.90 -6.26 -8.50
C SER A 59 -7.37 -5.92 -8.33
N PRO A 60 -8.18 -6.09 -9.39
CA PRO A 60 -9.59 -6.19 -9.14
C PRO A 60 -9.73 -7.36 -8.17
N ARG A 61 -10.37 -7.13 -7.00
CA ARG A 61 -11.12 -8.24 -6.41
C ARG A 61 -11.88 -8.86 -7.58
N PRO A 62 -11.92 -10.19 -7.76
CA PRO A 62 -12.92 -10.75 -8.64
C PRO A 62 -14.25 -10.29 -8.06
N VAL A 63 -14.76 -9.18 -8.59
CA VAL A 63 -16.17 -8.98 -8.77
C VAL A 63 -16.51 -10.23 -9.55
N GLU A 64 -17.12 -11.16 -8.85
CA GLU A 64 -17.80 -12.30 -9.41
C GLU A 64 -18.66 -11.73 -10.53
N VAL A 65 -18.11 -11.74 -11.74
CA VAL A 65 -18.88 -11.58 -12.96
C VAL A 65 -19.66 -12.88 -13.02
N ALA A 66 -20.85 -12.85 -12.44
CA ALA A 66 -21.86 -13.86 -12.67
C ALA A 66 -22.01 -13.95 -14.20
N GLN A 67 -21.47 -15.01 -14.78
CA GLN A 67 -21.80 -15.51 -16.11
C GLN A 67 -22.71 -16.71 -15.93
#